data_AF-A0A5R9P223-F1
#
_entry.id   AF-A0A5R9P223-F1
#
_cell.length_a   1.000
_cell.length_b   1.000
_cell.length_c   1.000
_cell.angle_alpha   90.00
_cell.angle_beta   90.00
_cell.angle_gamma   90.00
#
_symmetry.space_group_name_H-M   'P 1'
#
loop_
_entity.id
_entity.type
_entity.pdbx_description
1 polymer ?
#
loop_
_entity_poly.entity_id
_entity_poly.type
_entity_poly.pdbx_seq_one_letter_code
_entity_poly.pdbx_strand_id
1 'polypeptide(L)'
;MVSLPIPDGRSLTRYGAIDGPTGQLVEDLTNGRYQKRHPAHLDPDLEHGSIPRTEGWRGALGQTSAAASHLKSQGVTVGDVFLFFGWFRDVDLKDGKYRFASKGRNIHALFGWLQIGEVIDLSSGDRQSWQNHPWLATHPHVRRGREAGNTIYVASEQLVIGDTAFGPGWGRVSVLEPRHILTRDNAPGRSAWSLPSWMHPDQGSALSYHLDAARWGHAEAMATLNIVGRGQEFVLTCNNQAAMKDYLTHLIGER
;
A
#
# COMPACT_ATOMS: atom_id res chain seq x y z
N MET A 1 5.95 -9.04 8.51
CA MET A 1 6.65 -8.28 7.45
C MET A 1 6.69 -6.80 7.86
N VAL A 2 7.73 -6.02 7.53
CA VAL A 2 7.83 -4.60 7.91
C VAL A 2 7.99 -3.73 6.66
N SER A 3 6.96 -2.95 6.33
CA SER A 3 7.04 -1.89 5.31
C SER A 3 7.64 -0.65 5.94
N LEU A 4 8.71 -0.10 5.35
CA LEU A 4 9.42 1.05 5.91
C LEU A 4 8.90 2.35 5.28
N PRO A 5 8.43 3.32 6.09
CA PRO A 5 8.06 4.65 5.61
C PRO A 5 9.19 5.33 4.83
N ILE A 6 8.84 6.09 3.79
CA ILE A 6 9.82 6.92 3.09
C ILE A 6 10.25 8.11 3.97
N PRO A 7 11.46 8.67 3.78
CA PRO A 7 11.86 9.89 4.48
C PRO A 7 11.01 11.09 4.03
N ASP A 8 10.55 11.89 4.99
CA ASP A 8 9.82 13.15 4.68
C ASP A 8 10.09 14.21 5.74
N GLY A 9 10.90 15.21 5.38
CA GLY A 9 11.28 16.30 6.27
C GLY A 9 10.13 17.17 6.80
N ARG A 10 8.91 17.04 6.25
CA ARG A 10 7.71 17.77 6.71
C ARG A 10 6.90 16.98 7.73
N SER A 11 7.12 15.67 7.86
CA SER A 11 6.39 14.81 8.79
C SER A 11 6.74 15.13 10.25
N LEU A 12 5.73 15.02 11.13
CA LEU A 12 5.93 15.09 12.59
C LEU A 12 6.37 13.75 13.17
N THR A 13 5.96 12.65 12.54
CA THR A 13 6.31 11.30 12.97
C THR A 13 7.78 11.06 12.66
N ARG A 14 8.54 10.60 13.66
CA ARG A 14 9.93 10.19 13.50
C ARG A 14 10.02 8.67 13.44
N TYR A 15 11.02 8.12 12.77
CA TYR A 15 11.19 6.66 12.67
C TYR A 15 11.23 5.94 14.02
N GLY A 16 11.84 6.55 15.04
CA GLY A 16 11.94 5.98 16.38
C GLY A 16 10.67 6.08 17.23
N ALA A 17 9.65 6.81 16.76
CA ALA A 17 8.34 6.86 17.41
C ALA A 17 7.41 5.74 16.93
N ILE A 18 7.71 5.14 15.77
CA ILE A 18 6.93 4.05 15.20
C ILE A 18 7.28 2.76 15.95
N ASP A 19 6.27 2.06 16.44
CA ASP A 19 6.41 0.84 17.23
C ASP A 19 7.20 -0.26 16.49
N GLY A 20 7.78 -1.15 17.30
CA GLY A 20 8.60 -2.27 16.82
C GLY A 20 9.98 -1.85 16.29
N PRO A 21 10.57 -2.64 15.38
CA PRO A 21 11.97 -2.46 14.99
C PRO A 21 12.19 -1.36 13.94
N THR A 22 11.16 -0.60 13.55
CA THR A 22 11.20 0.35 12.42
C THR A 22 12.39 1.31 12.49
N GLY A 23 12.58 1.95 13.64
CA GLY A 23 13.68 2.89 13.83
C GLY A 23 15.07 2.26 13.71
N GLN A 24 15.24 1.03 14.21
CA GLN A 24 16.51 0.32 14.14
C GLN A 24 16.76 -0.25 12.73
N LEU A 25 15.75 -0.82 12.09
CA LEU A 25 15.81 -1.30 10.72
C LEU A 25 16.27 -0.20 9.76
N VAL A 26 15.67 0.99 9.84
CA VAL A 26 16.04 2.11 8.98
C VAL A 26 17.49 2.53 9.24
N GLU A 27 17.91 2.61 10.49
CA GLU A 27 19.27 3.01 10.85
C GLU A 27 20.32 2.01 10.36
N ASP A 28 20.11 0.73 10.63
CA ASP A 28 21.05 -0.32 10.26
C ASP A 28 21.10 -0.54 8.74
N LEU A 29 19.94 -0.67 8.08
CA LEU A 29 19.87 -0.99 6.65
C LEU A 29 20.26 0.17 5.74
N THR A 30 20.26 1.41 6.25
CA THR A 30 20.74 2.59 5.52
C THR A 30 22.14 3.02 5.95
N ASN A 31 22.82 2.22 6.78
CA ASN A 31 24.15 2.50 7.32
C ASN A 31 24.24 3.90 7.96
N GLY A 32 23.24 4.26 8.77
CA GLY A 32 23.17 5.53 9.51
C GLY A 32 22.76 6.75 8.69
N ARG A 33 22.47 6.60 7.38
CA ARG A 33 21.97 7.71 6.53
C ARG A 33 20.65 8.28 7.07
N TYR A 34 19.73 7.39 7.46
CA TYR A 34 18.54 7.75 8.21
C TYR A 34 18.63 7.16 9.61
N GLN A 35 18.13 7.86 10.63
CA GLN A 35 18.26 7.48 12.03
C GLN A 35 16.90 7.61 12.70
N LYS A 36 16.74 7.02 13.90
CA LYS A 36 15.50 7.06 14.68
C LYS A 36 14.92 8.47 14.86
N ARG A 37 15.78 9.49 14.95
CA ARG A 37 15.36 10.89 15.09
C ARG A 37 14.84 11.51 13.79
N HIS A 38 15.07 10.93 12.62
CA HIS A 38 14.67 11.57 11.37
C HIS A 38 13.15 11.41 11.11
N PRO A 39 12.52 12.42 10.49
CA PRO A 39 11.12 12.35 10.08
C PRO A 39 10.82 11.21 9.09
N ALA A 40 9.66 10.59 9.27
CA ALA A 40 9.16 9.44 8.52
C ALA A 40 7.75 9.74 7.98
N HIS A 41 7.55 9.47 6.70
CA HIS A 41 6.26 9.61 6.04
C HIS A 41 5.38 8.39 6.33
N LEU A 42 4.71 8.36 7.48
CA LEU A 42 3.80 7.27 7.84
C LEU A 42 2.52 7.37 6.99
N ASP A 43 2.62 6.85 5.77
CA ASP A 43 1.56 6.77 4.76
C ASP A 43 1.89 5.61 3.79
N PRO A 44 0.97 4.69 3.49
CA PRO A 44 -0.35 4.59 4.08
C PRO A 44 -0.27 4.31 5.59
N ASP A 45 -1.15 4.97 6.35
CA ASP A 45 -1.26 4.80 7.79
C ASP A 45 -2.28 3.69 8.09
N LEU A 46 -1.81 2.45 8.23
CA LEU A 46 -2.67 1.25 8.26
C LEU A 46 -2.72 0.55 9.62
N GLU A 47 -1.94 0.98 10.61
CA GLU A 47 -1.74 0.24 11.86
C GLU A 47 -2.04 1.12 13.06
N HIS A 48 -3.14 0.84 13.77
CA HIS A 48 -3.56 1.61 14.94
C HIS A 48 -2.45 1.65 15.99
N GLY A 49 -1.83 0.50 16.29
CA GLY A 49 -0.83 0.37 17.35
C GLY A 49 0.55 0.94 17.03
N SER A 50 0.79 1.47 15.83
CA SER A 50 2.14 1.90 15.42
C SER A 50 2.60 3.20 16.07
N ILE A 51 1.70 4.10 16.47
CA ILE A 51 1.97 5.31 17.26
C ILE A 51 0.73 5.63 18.12
N PRO A 52 0.84 6.47 19.18
CA PRO A 52 -0.33 6.95 19.91
C PRO A 52 -1.36 7.62 18.99
N ARG A 53 -2.63 7.26 19.12
CA ARG A 53 -3.72 7.72 18.24
C ARG A 53 -4.70 8.63 18.96
N THR A 54 -5.26 9.56 18.19
CA THR A 54 -6.45 10.30 18.60
C THR A 54 -7.68 9.41 18.40
N GLU A 55 -8.68 9.56 19.27
CA GLU A 55 -9.95 8.83 19.16
C GLU A 55 -10.61 9.00 17.77
N GLY A 56 -11.28 7.94 17.32
CA GLY A 56 -11.91 7.90 15.99
C GLY A 56 -10.93 7.67 14.83
N TRP A 57 -9.66 7.34 15.11
CA TRP A 57 -8.66 7.04 14.09
C TRP A 57 -9.13 5.91 13.16
N ARG A 58 -8.93 6.12 11.87
CA ARG A 58 -9.14 5.13 10.80
C ARG A 58 -7.90 5.08 9.92
N GLY A 59 -7.70 3.98 9.21
CA GLY A 59 -6.62 3.90 8.23
C GLY A 59 -6.75 4.98 7.15
N ALA A 60 -5.63 5.48 6.66
CA ALA A 60 -5.61 6.52 5.64
C ALA A 60 -4.49 6.32 4.61
N LEU A 61 -4.71 6.85 3.41
CA LEU A 61 -3.71 7.00 2.36
C LEU A 61 -3.75 8.44 1.83
N GLY A 62 -2.62 9.11 1.81
CA GLY A 62 -2.42 10.39 1.15
C GLY A 62 -1.92 10.24 -0.28
N GLN A 63 -2.43 11.08 -1.19
CA GLN A 63 -1.93 11.17 -2.56
C GLN A 63 -1.80 12.63 -2.98
N THR A 64 -0.85 12.91 -3.87
CA THR A 64 -0.64 14.25 -4.44
C THR A 64 -0.17 14.16 -5.88
N SER A 65 -0.20 15.29 -6.59
CA SER A 65 0.47 15.49 -7.88
C SER A 65 0.03 14.45 -8.93
N ALA A 66 0.98 13.79 -9.60
CA ALA A 66 0.69 12.85 -10.68
C ALA A 66 -0.09 11.61 -10.23
N ALA A 67 0.17 11.10 -9.03
CA ALA A 67 -0.50 9.92 -8.51
C ALA A 67 -1.97 10.20 -8.17
N ALA A 68 -2.25 11.31 -7.48
CA ALA A 68 -3.63 11.75 -7.25
C ALA A 68 -4.39 12.04 -8.55
N SER A 69 -3.73 12.69 -9.52
CA SER A 69 -4.33 12.97 -10.84
C SER A 69 -4.64 11.67 -11.59
N HIS A 70 -3.75 10.68 -11.53
CA HIS A 70 -3.95 9.36 -12.12
C HIS A 70 -5.16 8.66 -11.51
N LEU A 71 -5.21 8.51 -10.17
CA LEU A 71 -6.33 7.87 -9.47
C LEU A 71 -7.67 8.54 -9.80
N LYS A 72 -7.70 9.88 -9.81
CA LYS A 72 -8.88 10.65 -10.20
C LYS A 72 -9.28 10.38 -11.66
N SER A 73 -8.32 10.33 -12.59
CA SER A 73 -8.58 10.05 -14.00
C SER A 73 -9.08 8.62 -14.26
N GLN A 74 -8.69 7.67 -13.40
CA GLN A 74 -9.16 6.29 -13.44
C GLN A 74 -10.50 6.09 -12.73
N GLY A 75 -11.08 7.14 -12.15
CA GLY A 75 -12.39 7.08 -11.49
C GLY A 75 -12.39 6.42 -10.11
N VAL A 76 -11.23 6.33 -9.45
CA VAL A 76 -11.11 5.72 -8.11
C VAL A 76 -11.97 6.50 -7.11
N THR A 77 -12.83 5.80 -6.38
CA THR A 77 -13.89 6.38 -5.55
C THR A 77 -14.21 5.52 -4.32
N VAL A 78 -15.16 5.99 -3.50
CA VAL A 78 -15.67 5.26 -2.33
C VAL A 78 -16.15 3.86 -2.73
N GLY A 79 -15.75 2.85 -1.94
CA GLY A 79 -16.02 1.43 -2.19
C GLY A 79 -14.87 0.68 -2.85
N ASP A 80 -13.98 1.36 -3.57
CA ASP A 80 -12.79 0.74 -4.16
C ASP A 80 -11.79 0.31 -3.07
N VAL A 81 -10.95 -0.66 -3.40
CA VAL A 81 -9.96 -1.23 -2.48
C VAL A 81 -8.54 -0.98 -3.00
N PHE A 82 -7.74 -0.29 -2.20
CA PHE A 82 -6.29 -0.27 -2.36
C PHE A 82 -5.69 -1.56 -1.82
N LEU A 83 -4.86 -2.21 -2.63
CA LEU A 83 -3.94 -3.27 -2.22
C LEU A 83 -2.52 -2.70 -2.24
N PHE A 84 -1.91 -2.57 -1.07
CA PHE A 84 -0.57 -2.00 -0.95
C PHE A 84 0.48 -3.08 -1.14
N PHE A 85 1.41 -2.84 -2.07
CA PHE A 85 2.54 -3.73 -2.30
C PHE A 85 3.86 -2.97 -2.18
N GLY A 86 4.92 -3.71 -1.87
CA GLY A 86 6.24 -3.13 -1.71
C GLY A 86 7.34 -4.11 -2.09
N TRP A 87 8.57 -3.59 -2.18
CA TRP A 87 9.76 -4.41 -2.33
C TRP A 87 10.26 -4.85 -0.96
N PHE A 88 10.27 -6.17 -0.74
CA PHE A 88 10.75 -6.79 0.48
C PHE A 88 12.00 -7.63 0.25
N ARG A 89 12.88 -7.61 1.24
CA ARG A 89 14.11 -8.39 1.31
C ARG A 89 14.24 -9.00 2.70
N ASP A 90 14.74 -10.23 2.77
CA ASP A 90 15.04 -10.83 4.07
C ASP A 90 16.23 -10.13 4.74
N VAL A 91 16.18 -10.07 6.06
CA VAL A 91 17.21 -9.46 6.90
C VAL A 91 17.59 -10.42 8.02
N ASP A 92 18.88 -10.47 8.33
CA ASP A 92 19.42 -11.16 9.49
C ASP A 92 19.62 -10.13 10.63
N LEU A 93 19.32 -10.52 11.86
CA LEU A 93 19.78 -9.80 13.05
C LEU A 93 21.08 -10.45 13.54
N LYS A 94 22.22 -9.76 13.40
CA LYS A 94 23.54 -10.23 13.83
C LYS A 94 24.21 -9.17 14.69
N ASP A 95 24.70 -9.57 15.87
CA ASP A 95 25.33 -8.67 16.84
C ASP A 95 24.48 -7.43 17.16
N GLY A 96 23.17 -7.62 17.27
CA GLY A 96 22.22 -6.54 17.53
C GLY A 96 22.02 -5.56 16.36
N LYS A 97 22.48 -5.88 15.14
CA LYS A 97 22.27 -5.05 13.95
C LYS A 97 21.59 -5.83 12.83
N TYR A 98 20.61 -5.20 12.19
CA TYR A 98 19.98 -5.74 11.00
C TYR A 98 20.89 -5.61 9.78
N ARG A 99 20.98 -6.67 8.98
CA ARG A 99 21.71 -6.67 7.70
C ARG A 99 20.89 -7.40 6.66
N PHE A 100 20.93 -6.94 5.41
CA PHE A 100 20.33 -7.71 4.32
C PHE A 100 20.95 -9.10 4.24
N ALA A 101 20.10 -10.13 4.23
CA ALA A 101 20.55 -11.51 4.08
C ALA A 101 21.17 -11.70 2.67
N SER A 102 22.34 -12.34 2.61
CA SER A 102 23.06 -12.55 1.34
C SER A 102 22.35 -13.53 0.39
N LYS A 103 21.59 -14.48 0.94
CA LYS A 103 20.79 -15.48 0.22
C LYS A 103 19.30 -15.38 0.56
N GLY A 104 18.84 -14.18 0.87
CA GLY A 104 17.44 -13.91 1.21
C GLY A 104 16.53 -13.75 0.00
N ARG A 105 15.22 -13.79 0.24
CA ARG A 105 14.19 -13.41 -0.75
C ARG A 105 14.38 -11.96 -1.20
N ASN A 106 13.93 -11.71 -2.42
CA ASN A 106 13.92 -10.40 -3.06
C ASN A 106 12.65 -10.30 -3.91
N ILE A 107 11.56 -9.87 -3.29
CA ILE A 107 10.21 -10.04 -3.83
C ILE A 107 9.39 -8.76 -3.74
N HIS A 108 8.40 -8.64 -4.62
CA HIS A 108 7.24 -7.80 -4.43
C HIS A 108 6.16 -8.60 -3.72
N ALA A 109 5.59 -8.04 -2.66
CA ALA A 109 4.51 -8.66 -1.89
C ALA A 109 3.50 -7.60 -1.42
N LEU A 110 2.25 -8.03 -1.27
CA LEU A 110 1.19 -7.28 -0.62
C LEU A 110 1.46 -7.17 0.88
N PHE A 111 1.37 -5.96 1.43
CA PHE A 111 1.60 -5.72 2.86
C PHE A 111 0.42 -5.11 3.60
N GLY A 112 -0.62 -4.66 2.89
CA GLY A 112 -1.83 -4.13 3.51
C GLY A 112 -2.91 -3.79 2.51
N TRP A 113 -4.05 -3.34 3.03
CA TRP A 113 -5.20 -2.93 2.24
C TRP A 113 -5.93 -1.75 2.88
N LEU A 114 -6.71 -1.05 2.07
CA LEU A 114 -7.66 -0.01 2.49
C LEU A 114 -8.84 0.03 1.51
N GLN A 115 -10.04 -0.29 1.98
CA GLN A 115 -11.28 0.01 1.29
C GLN A 115 -11.66 1.47 1.58
N ILE A 116 -11.94 2.24 0.53
CA ILE A 116 -12.20 3.67 0.64
C ILE A 116 -13.61 3.87 1.21
N GLY A 117 -13.69 4.53 2.36
CA GLY A 117 -14.95 4.99 2.96
C GLY A 117 -15.23 6.46 2.65
N GLU A 118 -14.18 7.27 2.49
CA GLU A 118 -14.30 8.70 2.22
C GLU A 118 -13.09 9.22 1.45
N VAL A 119 -13.33 10.23 0.60
CA VAL A 119 -12.29 10.93 -0.15
C VAL A 119 -12.32 12.40 0.25
N ILE A 120 -11.25 12.87 0.90
CA ILE A 120 -11.11 14.23 1.41
C ILE A 120 -10.17 15.02 0.49
N ASP A 121 -10.69 16.10 -0.09
CA ASP A 121 -9.90 17.05 -0.87
C ASP A 121 -9.21 18.07 0.07
N LEU A 122 -7.88 18.04 0.09
CA LEU A 122 -7.03 18.95 0.85
C LEU A 122 -6.35 20.00 -0.04
N SER A 123 -6.73 20.11 -1.31
CA SER A 123 -6.03 20.94 -2.28
C SER A 123 -6.08 22.43 -1.96
N SER A 124 -7.11 22.89 -1.25
CA SER A 124 -7.23 24.26 -0.75
C SER A 124 -6.29 24.56 0.42
N GLY A 125 -5.86 23.53 1.16
CA GLY A 125 -5.19 23.66 2.46
C GLY A 125 -6.12 24.09 3.59
N ASP A 126 -7.44 24.11 3.37
CA ASP A 126 -8.42 24.49 4.39
C ASP A 126 -8.56 23.39 5.45
N ARG A 127 -8.53 23.78 6.72
CA ARG A 127 -8.75 22.89 7.85
C ARG A 127 -10.20 22.40 7.92
N GLN A 128 -11.15 23.15 7.36
CA GLN A 128 -12.56 22.74 7.33
C GLN A 128 -12.75 21.40 6.60
N SER A 129 -11.92 21.10 5.59
CA SER A 129 -11.99 19.83 4.83
C SER A 129 -11.85 18.58 5.68
N TRP A 130 -11.15 18.66 6.83
CA TRP A 130 -10.90 17.51 7.71
C TRP A 130 -11.31 17.76 9.17
N GLN A 131 -12.11 18.79 9.45
CA GLN A 131 -12.48 19.15 10.83
C GLN A 131 -13.22 18.02 11.59
N ASN A 132 -13.95 17.18 10.86
CA ASN A 132 -14.65 16.00 11.39
C ASN A 132 -13.72 14.78 11.56
N HIS A 133 -12.44 14.92 11.20
CA HIS A 133 -11.40 13.90 11.23
C HIS A 133 -10.20 14.40 12.03
N PRO A 134 -10.36 14.76 13.33
CA PRO A 134 -9.29 15.38 14.11
C PRO A 134 -8.03 14.51 14.21
N TRP A 135 -8.16 13.18 14.10
CA TRP A 135 -7.04 12.25 14.07
C TRP A 135 -6.13 12.41 12.83
N LEU A 136 -6.59 13.05 11.75
CA LEU A 136 -5.76 13.39 10.58
C LEU A 136 -4.79 14.55 10.85
N ALA A 137 -4.90 15.25 11.98
CA ALA A 137 -4.06 16.42 12.28
C ALA A 137 -2.54 16.14 12.22
N THR A 138 -2.14 14.89 12.46
CA THR A 138 -0.74 14.43 12.39
C THR A 138 -0.39 13.75 11.07
N HIS A 139 -1.35 13.55 10.16
CA HIS A 139 -1.14 12.90 8.88
C HIS A 139 -0.23 13.76 7.99
N PRO A 140 0.80 13.18 7.31
CA PRO A 140 1.77 13.96 6.53
C PRO A 140 1.13 14.89 5.48
N HIS A 141 0.00 14.48 4.90
CA HIS A 141 -0.72 15.24 3.87
C HIS A 141 -1.47 16.47 4.38
N VAL A 142 -1.91 16.50 5.65
CA VAL A 142 -2.62 17.66 6.22
C VAL A 142 -1.71 18.88 6.39
N ARG A 143 -0.41 18.65 6.59
CA ARG A 143 0.57 19.71 6.85
C ARG A 143 1.24 20.28 5.60
N ARG A 144 0.86 19.81 4.42
CA ARG A 144 1.46 20.25 3.15
C ARG A 144 0.96 21.63 2.69
N GLY A 145 -0.09 22.15 3.33
CA GLY A 145 -0.75 23.40 2.94
C GLY A 145 -1.48 23.25 1.61
N ARG A 146 -1.65 24.37 0.89
CA ARG A 146 -2.28 24.38 -0.43
C ARG A 146 -1.38 23.67 -1.45
N GLU A 147 -1.85 22.53 -1.95
CA GLU A 147 -1.12 21.72 -2.94
C GLU A 147 -2.12 21.06 -3.89
N ALA A 148 -1.96 21.27 -5.19
CA ALA A 148 -2.89 20.76 -6.18
C ALA A 148 -2.96 19.21 -6.15
N GLY A 149 -4.19 18.69 -6.05
CA GLY A 149 -4.42 17.25 -6.00
C GLY A 149 -4.01 16.59 -4.68
N ASN A 150 -3.75 17.35 -3.62
CA ASN A 150 -3.57 16.78 -2.28
C ASN A 150 -4.89 16.17 -1.80
N THR A 151 -4.95 14.86 -1.71
CA THR A 151 -6.16 14.09 -1.38
C THR A 151 -5.84 13.08 -0.30
N ILE A 152 -6.76 12.86 0.64
CA ILE A 152 -6.70 11.73 1.57
C ILE A 152 -7.86 10.78 1.30
N TYR A 153 -7.54 9.50 1.16
CA TYR A 153 -8.49 8.41 1.15
C TYR A 153 -8.56 7.83 2.56
N VAL A 154 -9.71 8.00 3.21
CA VAL A 154 -9.97 7.47 4.55
C VAL A 154 -10.67 6.12 4.41
N ALA A 155 -10.22 5.15 5.21
CA ALA A 155 -10.77 3.81 5.19
C ALA A 155 -12.24 3.76 5.62
N SER A 156 -13.01 2.84 5.03
CA SER A 156 -14.32 2.46 5.53
C SER A 156 -14.20 1.85 6.94
N GLU A 157 -15.24 1.96 7.75
CA GLU A 157 -15.25 1.33 9.08
C GLU A 157 -15.18 -0.19 8.98
N GLN A 158 -15.78 -0.77 7.95
CA GLN A 158 -15.77 -2.20 7.69
C GLN A 158 -15.35 -2.49 6.25
N LEU A 159 -14.56 -3.56 6.08
CA LEU A 159 -14.27 -4.18 4.81
C LEU A 159 -15.48 -5.00 4.40
N VAL A 160 -16.15 -4.56 3.33
CA VAL A 160 -17.27 -5.26 2.72
C VAL A 160 -16.87 -5.75 1.34
N ILE A 161 -16.94 -7.06 1.11
CA ILE A 161 -16.69 -7.69 -0.19
C ILE A 161 -17.96 -8.44 -0.59
N GLY A 162 -18.61 -8.01 -1.68
CA GLY A 162 -19.95 -8.48 -1.99
C GLY A 162 -20.92 -8.10 -0.88
N ASP A 163 -21.58 -9.11 -0.29
CA ASP A 163 -22.56 -8.94 0.78
C ASP A 163 -22.01 -9.34 2.16
N THR A 164 -20.70 -9.54 2.29
CA THR A 164 -20.05 -10.04 3.51
C THR A 164 -19.10 -9.01 4.10
N ALA A 165 -19.16 -8.84 5.43
CA ALA A 165 -18.26 -7.97 6.21
C ALA A 165 -17.17 -8.79 6.91
N PHE A 166 -15.93 -8.31 6.87
CA PHE A 166 -14.73 -9.05 7.34
C PHE A 166 -13.94 -8.34 8.47
N GLY A 167 -14.49 -7.28 9.07
CA GLY A 167 -13.81 -6.44 10.08
C GLY A 167 -13.40 -5.08 9.52
N PRO A 168 -12.43 -4.36 10.12
CA PRO A 168 -12.04 -3.02 9.68
C PRO A 168 -11.75 -2.89 8.17
N GLY A 169 -12.14 -1.77 7.56
CA GLY A 169 -11.91 -1.48 6.14
C GLY A 169 -10.44 -1.32 5.73
N TRP A 170 -9.51 -1.44 6.67
CA TRP A 170 -8.07 -1.35 6.44
C TRP A 170 -7.35 -2.45 7.23
N GLY A 171 -6.09 -2.66 6.90
CA GLY A 171 -5.22 -3.51 7.71
C GLY A 171 -3.90 -3.85 7.03
N ARG A 172 -3.13 -4.69 7.71
CA ARG A 172 -1.83 -5.16 7.26
C ARG A 172 -1.80 -6.68 7.18
N VAL A 173 -0.97 -7.17 6.27
CA VAL A 173 -0.59 -8.58 6.22
C VAL A 173 0.31 -8.89 7.42
N SER A 174 -0.26 -9.51 8.45
CA SER A 174 0.43 -9.87 9.69
C SER A 174 1.48 -10.97 9.45
N VAL A 175 1.07 -12.01 8.75
CA VAL A 175 1.88 -13.16 8.35
C VAL A 175 2.00 -13.20 6.83
N LEU A 176 3.23 -13.19 6.33
CA LEU A 176 3.48 -13.32 4.88
C LEU A 176 3.23 -14.77 4.47
N GLU A 177 2.36 -14.95 3.48
CA GLU A 177 1.97 -16.24 2.93
C GLU A 177 2.12 -16.22 1.40
N PRO A 178 2.18 -17.38 0.72
CA PRO A 178 2.35 -17.43 -0.73
C PRO A 178 1.36 -16.57 -1.52
N ARG A 179 0.09 -16.49 -1.07
CA ARG A 179 -0.96 -15.68 -1.71
C ARG A 179 -0.67 -14.18 -1.76
N HIS A 180 0.17 -13.69 -0.85
CA HIS A 180 0.55 -12.28 -0.79
C HIS A 180 1.75 -11.94 -1.69
N ILE A 181 2.47 -12.95 -2.21
CA ILE A 181 3.67 -12.75 -3.02
C ILE A 181 3.25 -12.51 -4.47
N LEU A 182 3.63 -11.34 -4.99
CA LEU A 182 3.36 -10.98 -6.38
C LEU A 182 4.47 -11.49 -7.30
N THR A 183 5.73 -11.45 -6.85
CA THR A 183 6.86 -11.96 -7.64
C THR A 183 6.67 -13.43 -7.98
N ARG A 184 6.72 -13.75 -9.27
CA ARG A 184 6.62 -15.12 -9.77
C ARG A 184 7.76 -15.97 -9.22
N ASP A 185 7.44 -17.19 -8.80
CA ASP A 185 8.44 -18.11 -8.29
C ASP A 185 9.52 -18.41 -9.36
N ASN A 186 10.76 -18.57 -8.91
CA ASN A 186 11.94 -18.77 -9.76
C ASN A 186 12.17 -17.70 -10.86
N ALA A 187 11.53 -16.52 -10.76
CA ALA A 187 11.75 -15.44 -11.71
C ALA A 187 13.17 -14.86 -11.58
N PRO A 188 13.77 -14.41 -12.70
CA PRO A 188 15.10 -13.78 -12.68
C PRO A 188 15.11 -12.43 -11.93
N GLY A 189 13.94 -11.85 -11.66
CA GLY A 189 13.81 -10.61 -10.91
C GLY A 189 12.39 -10.34 -10.43
N ARG A 190 12.28 -9.45 -9.42
CA ARG A 190 11.04 -9.10 -8.73
C ARG A 190 9.95 -8.46 -9.60
N SER A 191 10.31 -7.97 -10.79
CA SER A 191 9.40 -7.31 -11.73
C SER A 191 8.55 -8.28 -12.57
N ALA A 192 8.85 -9.57 -12.52
CA ALA A 192 7.99 -10.58 -13.11
C ALA A 192 7.00 -11.06 -12.06
N TRP A 193 5.72 -10.77 -12.27
CA TRP A 193 4.62 -11.10 -11.37
C TRP A 193 3.85 -12.32 -11.85
N SER A 194 3.24 -13.02 -10.89
CA SER A 194 2.20 -14.02 -11.10
C SER A 194 0.89 -13.49 -10.53
N LEU A 195 -0.15 -13.44 -11.35
CA LEU A 195 -1.46 -12.90 -11.02
C LEU A 195 -2.54 -13.92 -11.40
N PRO A 196 -3.74 -13.87 -10.79
CA PRO A 196 -4.86 -14.68 -11.24
C PRO A 196 -5.11 -14.50 -12.75
N SER A 197 -5.42 -15.59 -13.46
CA SER A 197 -5.62 -15.58 -14.92
C SER A 197 -6.71 -14.60 -15.38
N TRP A 198 -7.74 -14.37 -14.57
CA TRP A 198 -8.82 -13.40 -14.86
C TRP A 198 -8.32 -11.94 -14.96
N MET A 199 -7.16 -11.62 -14.41
CA MET A 199 -6.55 -10.28 -14.55
C MET A 199 -5.88 -10.07 -15.92
N HIS A 200 -5.70 -11.12 -16.71
CA HIS A 200 -5.13 -11.00 -18.05
C HIS A 200 -6.03 -10.16 -18.98
N PRO A 201 -5.47 -9.31 -19.86
CA PRO A 201 -6.26 -8.49 -20.79
C PRO A 201 -7.25 -9.27 -21.66
N ASP A 202 -6.85 -10.46 -22.13
CA ASP A 202 -7.73 -11.35 -22.92
C ASP A 202 -8.97 -11.83 -22.16
N GLN A 203 -9.02 -11.69 -20.83
CA GLN A 203 -10.18 -11.98 -19.99
C GLN A 203 -11.08 -10.75 -19.77
N GLY A 204 -10.84 -9.64 -20.47
CA GLY A 204 -11.60 -8.41 -20.34
C GLY A 204 -11.24 -7.60 -19.09
N SER A 205 -10.03 -7.80 -18.57
CA SER A 205 -9.46 -6.97 -17.50
C SER A 205 -8.49 -5.93 -18.06
N ALA A 206 -8.30 -4.82 -17.37
CA ALA A 206 -7.35 -3.79 -17.74
C ALA A 206 -6.66 -3.27 -16.48
N LEU A 207 -5.33 -3.37 -16.47
CA LEU A 207 -4.48 -2.82 -15.42
C LEU A 207 -3.79 -1.58 -15.97
N SER A 208 -4.01 -0.42 -15.35
CA SER A 208 -3.42 0.84 -15.80
C SER A 208 -1.89 0.75 -15.91
N TYR A 209 -1.31 1.40 -16.91
CA TYR A 209 0.10 1.30 -17.33
C TYR A 209 0.55 -0.06 -17.91
N HIS A 210 -0.32 -1.07 -17.92
CA HIS A 210 -0.02 -2.42 -18.39
C HIS A 210 -1.03 -2.91 -19.43
N LEU A 211 -1.51 -2.03 -20.31
CA LEU A 211 -2.42 -2.41 -21.40
C LEU A 211 -1.69 -3.12 -22.55
N ASP A 212 -0.38 -2.98 -22.63
CA ASP A 212 0.45 -3.63 -23.65
C ASP A 212 0.52 -5.15 -23.41
N ALA A 213 -0.11 -5.91 -24.32
CA ALA A 213 -0.18 -7.37 -24.27
C ALA A 213 1.20 -8.04 -24.26
N ALA A 214 2.25 -7.42 -24.81
CA ALA A 214 3.60 -7.97 -24.80
C ALA A 214 4.20 -8.09 -23.38
N ARG A 215 3.59 -7.41 -22.39
CA ARG A 215 3.97 -7.51 -20.98
C ARG A 215 3.33 -8.69 -20.27
N TRP A 216 2.29 -9.26 -20.87
CA TRP A 216 1.52 -10.34 -20.31
C TRP A 216 1.90 -11.67 -20.96
N GLY A 217 1.63 -12.75 -20.23
CA GLY A 217 1.70 -14.10 -20.75
C GLY A 217 0.87 -15.03 -19.90
N HIS A 218 0.72 -16.27 -20.36
CA HIS A 218 0.00 -17.32 -19.64
C HIS A 218 0.98 -18.30 -18.99
N ALA A 219 0.70 -18.70 -17.75
CA ALA A 219 1.42 -19.77 -17.06
C ALA A 219 0.40 -20.64 -16.31
N GLU A 220 0.06 -21.79 -16.89
CA GLU A 220 -0.95 -22.72 -16.35
C GLU A 220 -2.28 -21.99 -16.02
N ALA A 221 -2.70 -22.01 -14.75
CA ALA A 221 -3.92 -21.35 -14.26
C ALA A 221 -3.73 -19.86 -13.91
N MET A 222 -2.53 -19.30 -14.15
CA MET A 222 -2.14 -17.94 -13.78
C MET A 222 -1.82 -17.08 -15.00
N ALA A 223 -1.93 -15.77 -14.83
CA ALA A 223 -1.35 -14.77 -15.72
C ALA A 223 0.05 -14.39 -15.21
N THR A 224 0.96 -14.11 -16.13
CA THR A 224 2.26 -13.53 -15.82
C THR A 224 2.32 -12.10 -16.32
N LEU A 225 2.96 -11.22 -15.58
CA LEU A 225 3.07 -9.79 -15.91
C LEU A 225 4.48 -9.28 -15.66
N ASN A 226 5.08 -8.61 -16.65
CA ASN A 226 6.29 -7.82 -16.47
C ASN A 226 5.95 -6.36 -16.16
N ILE A 227 6.06 -5.96 -14.89
CA ILE A 227 5.66 -4.63 -14.45
C ILE A 227 6.59 -3.51 -14.93
N VAL A 228 6.05 -2.30 -15.08
CA VAL A 228 6.86 -1.09 -15.27
C VAL A 228 7.34 -0.53 -13.93
N GLY A 229 8.48 0.18 -13.94
CA GLY A 229 8.97 0.89 -12.77
C GLY A 229 8.35 2.28 -12.55
N ARG A 230 7.45 2.73 -13.45
CA ARG A 230 6.85 4.08 -13.44
C ARG A 230 5.37 4.01 -13.06
N GLY A 231 4.96 4.86 -12.12
CA GLY A 231 3.63 4.81 -11.49
C GLY A 231 3.62 3.72 -10.43
N GLN A 232 3.43 4.06 -9.16
CA GLN A 232 3.34 3.05 -8.09
C GLN A 232 1.87 2.66 -7.84
N GLU A 233 0.94 3.40 -8.44
CA GLU A 233 -0.50 3.22 -8.38
C GLU A 233 -1.01 2.59 -9.67
N PHE A 234 -1.45 1.33 -9.57
CA PHE A 234 -2.12 0.63 -10.66
C PHE A 234 -3.61 0.49 -10.35
N VAL A 235 -4.46 0.81 -11.32
CA VAL A 235 -5.91 0.62 -11.22
C VAL A 235 -6.31 -0.54 -12.11
N LEU A 236 -7.00 -1.52 -11.50
CA LEU A 236 -7.53 -2.69 -12.17
C LEU A 236 -9.03 -2.51 -12.39
N THR A 237 -9.46 -2.50 -13.64
CA THR A 237 -10.87 -2.62 -14.02
C THR A 237 -11.08 -4.00 -14.64
N CYS A 238 -12.13 -4.72 -14.24
CA CYS A 238 -12.40 -6.06 -14.74
C CYS A 238 -13.89 -6.33 -14.96
N ASN A 239 -14.19 -7.14 -15.97
CA ASN A 239 -15.57 -7.59 -16.23
C ASN A 239 -16.02 -8.71 -15.29
N ASN A 240 -15.07 -9.46 -14.69
CA ASN A 240 -15.37 -10.58 -13.81
C ASN A 240 -15.41 -10.17 -12.34
N GLN A 241 -16.53 -9.57 -11.93
CA GLN A 241 -16.71 -9.13 -10.54
C GLN A 241 -16.67 -10.27 -9.52
N ALA A 242 -17.13 -11.48 -9.89
CA ALA A 242 -17.10 -12.63 -8.99
C ALA A 242 -15.65 -13.03 -8.67
N ALA A 243 -14.81 -13.20 -9.70
CA ALA A 243 -13.41 -13.56 -9.50
C ALA A 243 -12.61 -12.48 -8.75
N MET A 244 -12.94 -11.19 -8.94
CA MET A 244 -12.36 -10.10 -8.15
C MET A 244 -12.74 -10.21 -6.67
N LYS A 245 -14.01 -10.45 -6.35
CA LYS A 245 -14.49 -10.64 -4.97
C LYS A 245 -13.86 -11.87 -4.31
N ASP A 246 -13.76 -12.97 -5.04
CA ASP A 246 -13.11 -14.20 -4.55
C ASP A 246 -11.62 -13.95 -4.28
N TYR A 247 -10.94 -13.22 -5.16
CA TYR A 247 -9.55 -12.85 -4.98
C TYR A 247 -9.33 -11.94 -3.77
N LEU A 248 -10.16 -10.89 -3.60
CA LEU A 248 -10.09 -10.03 -2.42
C LEU A 248 -10.37 -10.82 -1.13
N THR A 249 -11.39 -11.68 -1.13
CA THR A 249 -11.69 -12.54 0.02
C THR A 249 -10.51 -13.47 0.34
N HIS A 250 -9.91 -14.08 -0.68
CA HIS A 250 -8.76 -14.95 -0.51
C HIS A 250 -7.54 -14.19 0.02
N LEU A 251 -7.31 -12.94 -0.40
CA LEU A 251 -6.16 -12.15 0.05
C LEU A 251 -6.32 -11.59 1.47
N ILE A 252 -7.51 -11.09 1.82
CA ILE A 252 -7.70 -10.23 3.01
C ILE A 252 -8.96 -10.55 3.84
N GLY A 253 -9.74 -11.55 3.45
CA GLY A 253 -10.96 -11.97 4.15
C GLY A 253 -10.70 -12.96 5.30
N GLU A 254 -9.67 -13.79 5.20
CA GLU A 254 -9.26 -14.73 6.25
C GLU A 254 -8.25 -14.03 7.18
N ARG A 255 -8.73 -13.51 8.31
CA ARG A 255 -7.91 -12.80 9.31
C ARG A 255 -7.60 -13.68 10.52
#